data_AF-A0A7C4MT38-F1
#
_entry.id   AF-A0A7C4MT38-F1
#
_cell.length_a   1.000
_cell.length_b   1.000
_cell.length_c   1.000
_cell.angle_alpha   90.00
_cell.angle_beta   90.00
_cell.angle_gamma   90.00
#
_symmetry.space_group_name_H-M   'P 1'
#
loop_
_entity.id
_entity.type
_entity.pdbx_description
1 polymer ?
#
loop_
_entity_poly.entity_id
_entity_poly.type
_entity_poly.pdbx_seq_one_letter_code
_entity_poly.pdbx_strand_id
1 'polypeptide(L)' 'MDTKDKKQPVFMISVVAKMLNVHPQTLRLYEREGLISPQRMKSSRLYSMEDVERLAMILRLTR' A
#
# COMPACT_ATOMS: atom_id res chain seq x y z
N MET A 1 -8.93 10.75 19.84
CA MET A 1 -9.17 10.11 18.52
C MET A 1 -7.82 9.99 17.86
N ASP A 2 -7.19 8.85 18.10
CA ASP A 2 -5.76 8.60 17.92
C ASP A 2 -5.39 8.50 16.45
N THR A 3 -4.64 9.48 15.97
CA THR A 3 -4.10 9.54 14.60
C THR A 3 -2.89 8.62 14.39
N LYS A 4 -2.54 7.78 15.38
CA LYS A 4 -1.36 6.90 15.34
C LYS A 4 -1.60 5.58 14.60
N ASP A 5 -2.84 5.14 14.44
CA ASP A 5 -3.16 3.84 13.81
C ASP A 5 -2.93 3.81 12.29
N LYS A 6 -3.03 4.95 11.59
CA LYS A 6 -2.94 4.98 10.12
C LYS A 6 -1.58 4.56 9.56
N LYS A 7 -0.52 4.69 10.36
CA LYS A 7 0.86 4.29 10.00
C LYS A 7 1.16 2.84 10.36
N GLN A 8 0.26 2.17 11.08
CA GLN A 8 0.50 0.80 11.49
C GLN A 8 0.35 -0.13 10.27
N PRO A 9 1.38 -0.90 9.90
CA PRO A 9 1.30 -1.80 8.76
C PRO A 9 0.44 -3.01 9.13
N VAL A 10 -0.80 -3.03 8.64
CA VAL A 10 -1.78 -4.09 8.94
C VAL A 10 -2.29 -4.81 7.69
N PHE A 11 -2.10 -4.24 6.50
CA PHE A 11 -2.63 -4.79 5.26
C PHE A 11 -1.54 -5.48 4.44
N MET A 12 -1.77 -6.71 3.98
CA MET A 12 -0.85 -7.38 3.05
C MET A 12 -1.03 -6.84 1.62
N ILE A 13 0.01 -6.94 0.78
CA ILE A 13 -0.08 -6.52 -0.65
C ILE A 13 -1.29 -7.11 -1.38
N SER A 14 -1.63 -8.37 -1.10
CA SER A 14 -2.76 -9.07 -1.71
C SER A 14 -4.11 -8.48 -1.28
N VAL A 15 -4.21 -7.99 -0.05
CA VAL A 15 -5.42 -7.32 0.46
C VAL A 15 -5.55 -5.95 -0.19
N VAL A 16 -4.47 -5.16 -0.21
CA VAL A 16 -4.46 -3.84 -0.84
C VAL A 16 -4.79 -3.91 -2.33
N ALA A 17 -4.23 -4.90 -3.05
CA ALA A 17 -4.52 -5.16 -4.45
C ALA A 17 -6.03 -5.38 -4.69
N LYS A 18 -6.68 -6.17 -3.83
CA LYS A 18 -8.14 -6.41 -3.89
C LYS A 18 -8.93 -5.14 -3.55
N MET A 19 -8.52 -4.39 -2.52
CA MET A 19 -9.21 -3.16 -2.10
C MET A 19 -9.20 -2.09 -3.19
N LEU A 20 -8.07 -1.95 -3.88
CA LEU A 20 -7.89 -0.97 -4.96
C LEU A 20 -8.30 -1.53 -6.34
N ASN A 21 -8.72 -2.80 -6.39
CA ASN A 21 -9.02 -3.54 -7.61
C ASN A 21 -7.90 -3.45 -8.67
N VAL A 22 -6.66 -3.56 -8.22
CA VAL A 22 -5.45 -3.52 -9.07
C VAL A 22 -4.65 -4.80 -8.98
N HIS A 23 -3.86 -5.07 -10.00
CA HIS A 23 -2.99 -6.23 -9.99
C HIS A 23 -1.84 -6.05 -8.97
N PRO A 24 -1.49 -7.07 -8.16
CA PRO A 24 -0.38 -6.97 -7.20
C PRO A 24 0.97 -6.62 -7.84
N GLN A 25 1.13 -6.92 -9.13
CA GLN A 25 2.33 -6.57 -9.90
C GLN A 25 2.45 -5.07 -10.15
N THR A 26 1.32 -4.37 -10.29
CA THR A 26 1.27 -2.91 -10.38
C THR A 26 1.70 -2.28 -9.05
N LEU A 27 1.25 -2.83 -7.92
CA LEU A 27 1.70 -2.38 -6.59
C LEU A 27 3.21 -2.61 -6.39
N ARG A 28 3.74 -3.75 -6.86
CA ARG A 28 5.19 -4.02 -6.87
C ARG A 28 5.98 -3.08 -7.78
N LEU A 29 5.37 -2.55 -8.83
CA LEU A 29 6.00 -1.54 -9.67
C LEU A 29 6.15 -0.24 -8.87
N TYR A 30 5.06 0.24 -8.26
CA TYR A 30 5.11 1.46 -7.45
C TYR A 30 6.07 1.38 -6.26
N GLU A 31 6.20 0.20 -5.66
CA GLU A 31 7.22 -0.04 -4.64
C GLU A 31 8.64 0.08 -5.20
N ARG A 32 8.89 -0.48 -6.39
CA ARG A 32 10.20 -0.43 -7.04
C ARG A 32 10.58 0.98 -7.49
N GLU A 33 9.59 1.75 -7.94
CA GLU A 33 9.73 3.17 -8.28
C GLU A 33 9.88 4.07 -7.04
N GLY A 34 9.77 3.52 -5.82
CA GLY A 34 9.93 4.27 -4.58
C GLY A 34 8.74 5.17 -4.22
N LEU A 35 7.57 4.96 -4.84
CA LEU A 35 6.36 5.73 -4.57
C LEU A 35 5.73 5.36 -3.21
N ILE A 36 6.00 4.14 -2.74
CA ILE A 36 5.53 3.56 -1.48
C ILE A 36 6.66 2.80 -0.81
N SER A 37 6.66 2.80 0.52
CA SER A 37 7.70 2.13 1.33
C SER A 37 7.04 1.22 2.37
N PRO A 38 6.54 0.03 1.97
CA PRO A 38 5.89 -0.87 2.90
C PRO A 38 6.88 -1.37 3.93
N GLN A 39 6.37 -1.63 5.13
CA GLN A 39 7.20 -2.18 6.18
C GLN A 39 7.37 -3.69 5.95
N ARG A 40 8.62 -4.13 5.85
CA ARG A 40 8.93 -5.56 5.69
C ARG A 40 8.85 -6.24 7.05
N MET A 41 7.83 -7.09 7.25
CA MET A 41 7.66 -7.86 8.48
C MET A 41 7.91 -9.36 8.23
N LYS A 42 9.03 -9.87 8.75
CA LYS A 42 9.55 -11.24 8.58
C LYS A 42 9.65 -11.69 7.11
N SER A 43 8.54 -12.07 6.50
CA SER A 43 8.44 -12.61 5.14
C SER A 43 7.41 -11.88 4.26
N SER A 44 6.58 -11.02 4.84
CA SER A 44 5.51 -10.32 4.13
C SER A 44 5.67 -8.81 4.17
N ARG A 45 5.25 -8.16 3.08
CA ARG A 45 5.16 -6.70 3.01
C ARG A 45 3.81 -6.29 3.60
N LEU A 46 3.87 -5.48 4.64
CA LEU A 46 2.69 -4.90 5.25
C LEU A 46 2.61 -3.42 4.89
N TYR A 47 1.40 -3.03 4.54
CA TYR A 47 1.01 -1.70 4.13
C TYR A 47 0.16 -1.11 5.24
N SER A 48 0.43 0.13 5.55
CA SER A 48 -0.38 0.93 6.45
C SER A 48 -1.58 1.50 5.71
N MET A 49 -2.55 2.04 6.44
CA MET A 49 -3.69 2.73 5.81
C MET A 49 -3.21 3.95 4.99
N GLU A 50 -2.15 4.63 5.44
CA GLU A 50 -1.52 5.74 4.72
C GLU A 50 -0.95 5.28 3.37
N ASP A 51 -0.30 4.12 3.31
CA ASP A 51 0.20 3.56 2.04
C ASP A 51 -0.94 3.25 1.06
N VAL A 52 -2.06 2.74 1.58
CA VAL A 52 -3.26 2.45 0.77
C VAL A 52 -3.89 3.73 0.23
N GLU A 53 -4.04 4.76 1.07
CA GLU A 53 -4.54 6.08 0.65
C GLU A 53 -3.64 6.70 -0.43
N ARG A 54 -2.31 6.58 -0.26
CA ARG A 54 -1.32 7.06 -1.24
C ARG A 54 -1.40 6.31 -2.57
N LEU A 55 -1.54 4.98 -2.53
CA LEU A 55 -1.76 4.15 -3.71
C LEU A 55 -3.05 4.51 -4.43
N ALA A 56 -4.14 4.69 -3.69
CA ALA A 56 -5.43 5.12 -4.26
C ALA A 56 -5.30 6.48 -4.96
N MET A 57 -4.57 7.42 -4.37
CA MET A 57 -4.30 8.73 -4.97
C MET A 57 -3.50 8.59 -6.27
N ILE A 58 -2.40 7.84 -6.27
CA ILE A 58 -1.57 7.62 -7.47
C ILE A 58 -2.42 6.99 -8.58
N LEU A 59 -3.19 5.95 -8.27
CA LEU A 59 -4.07 5.29 -9.23
C LEU A 59 -5.11 6.24 -9.82
N ARG A 60 -5.65 7.15 -9.00
CA ARG A 60 -6.59 8.18 -9.46
C ARG A 60 -5.93 9.23 -10.37
N LEU A 61 -4.65 9.55 -10.16
CA LEU A 61 -3.91 10.53 -10.96
C LEU A 61 -3.34 9.95 -12.26
N THR A 62 -3.16 8.63 -12.33
CA THR A 62 -2.61 7.94 -13.51
C THR A 62 -3.70 7.36 -14.42
N ARG A 63 -4.98 7.58 -14.08
CA ARG A 63 -6.16 7.10 -14.80
C ARG A 63 -6.83 8.24 -15.55
#